data_AF-A0A1A3FJZ2-F1
#
_entry.id   AF-A0A1A3FJZ2-F1
#
_cell.length_a   1.000
_cell.length_b   1.000
_cell.length_c   1.000
_cell.angle_alpha   90.00
_cell.angle_beta   90.00
_cell.angle_gamma   90.00
#
_symmetry.space_group_name_H-M   'P 1'
#
loop_
_entity.id
_entity.type
_entity.pdbx_description
1 polymer ?
#
loop_
_entity_poly.entity_id
_entity_poly.type
_entity_poly.pdbx_seq_one_letter_code
_entity_poly.pdbx_strand_id
1 'polypeptide(L)'
;MADLVARRATALWRRLLTSPVLTLNGWVAFNLPRAVTALGGALLTGLVAVHVYVLASRPYLPGYFAAYVAVLAAACLIAASAMLIGIKPSVPQGGWYFGSLICSAFIIVYVLTRWIGPPGLEAVTARWDFAPGTLAMVCAAAFIAVHTTVLSGINVAYPHSQQWYD
;
A
#
# COMPACT_ATOMS: atom_id res chain seq x y z
N MET A 1 -14.49 -2.07 24.15
CA MET A 1 -15.24 -1.43 23.05
C MET A 1 -14.46 -1.35 21.74
N ALA A 2 -13.17 -0.99 21.73
CA ALA A 2 -12.33 -0.97 20.52
C ALA A 2 -12.31 -2.30 19.74
N ASP A 3 -12.26 -3.43 20.45
CA ASP A 3 -12.21 -4.77 19.84
C ASP A 3 -13.52 -5.15 19.11
N LEU A 4 -14.66 -4.69 19.62
CA LEU A 4 -15.98 -4.87 18.99
C LEU A 4 -16.14 -4.00 17.74
N VAL A 5 -15.62 -2.77 17.77
CA VAL A 5 -15.60 -1.86 16.62
C VAL A 5 -14.69 -2.39 15.53
N ALA A 6 -13.49 -2.87 15.89
CA ALA A 6 -12.55 -3.48 14.95
C ALA A 6 -13.13 -4.73 14.28
N ARG A 7 -13.79 -5.61 15.05
CA ARG A 7 -14.47 -6.81 14.53
C ARG A 7 -15.64 -6.48 13.61
N ARG A 8 -16.45 -5.46 13.94
CA ARG A 8 -17.55 -5.00 13.07
C ARG A 8 -17.03 -4.34 11.80
N ALA A 9 -16.01 -3.50 11.90
CA ALA A 9 -15.38 -2.86 10.76
C ALA A 9 -14.79 -3.90 9.79
N THR A 10 -14.08 -4.91 10.30
CA THR A 10 -13.55 -6.02 9.48
C THR A 10 -14.65 -6.89 8.88
N ALA A 11 -15.74 -7.16 9.60
CA ALA A 11 -16.89 -7.90 9.06
C ALA A 11 -17.59 -7.12 7.94
N LEU A 12 -17.78 -5.81 8.12
CA LEU A 12 -18.36 -4.94 7.10
C LEU A 12 -17.44 -4.84 5.87
N TRP A 13 -16.14 -4.68 6.09
CA TRP A 13 -15.12 -4.66 5.06
C TRP A 13 -15.12 -5.95 4.24
N ARG A 14 -15.14 -7.10 4.92
CA ARG A 14 -15.19 -8.40 4.25
C ARG A 14 -16.46 -8.52 3.41
N ARG A 15 -17.62 -8.12 3.94
CA ARG A 15 -18.90 -8.18 3.25
C ARG A 15 -18.96 -7.28 2.01
N LEU A 16 -18.31 -6.11 2.06
CA LEU A 16 -18.19 -5.20 0.92
C LEU A 16 -17.28 -5.81 -0.15
N LEU A 17 -16.09 -6.28 0.22
CA LEU A 17 -15.14 -6.88 -0.70
C LEU A 17 -15.64 -8.15 -1.38
N THR A 18 -16.43 -8.96 -0.67
CA THR A 18 -17.05 -10.17 -1.22
C THR A 18 -18.42 -9.90 -1.86
N SER A 19 -18.80 -8.63 -2.06
CA SER A 19 -20.07 -8.32 -2.70
C SER A 19 -20.04 -8.77 -4.16
N PRO A 20 -21.16 -9.29 -4.70
CA PRO A 20 -21.20 -9.80 -6.07
C PRO A 20 -20.80 -8.75 -7.12
N VAL A 21 -21.02 -7.47 -6.82
CA VAL A 21 -20.60 -6.35 -7.68
C VAL A 21 -19.08 -6.20 -7.72
N LEU A 22 -18.40 -6.28 -6.56
CA LEU A 22 -16.95 -6.14 -6.46
C LEU A 22 -16.18 -7.41 -6.85
N THR A 23 -16.82 -8.57 -6.83
CA THR A 23 -16.24 -9.81 -7.38
C THR A 23 -16.55 -9.99 -8.86
N LEU A 24 -17.23 -9.03 -9.51
CA LEU A 24 -17.75 -9.15 -10.88
C LEU A 24 -18.53 -10.45 -11.08
N ASN A 25 -19.35 -10.84 -10.09
CA ASN A 25 -20.09 -12.09 -9.99
C ASN A 25 -19.21 -13.36 -10.11
N GLY A 26 -17.90 -13.26 -9.91
CA GLY A 26 -16.94 -14.35 -10.12
C GLY A 26 -16.60 -14.63 -11.59
N TRP A 27 -17.02 -13.77 -12.52
CA TRP A 27 -16.76 -13.95 -13.96
C TRP A 27 -15.34 -13.57 -14.39
N VAL A 28 -14.63 -12.77 -13.59
CA VAL A 28 -13.28 -12.30 -13.90
C VAL A 28 -12.34 -12.65 -12.74
N ALA A 29 -11.43 -13.60 -13.00
CA ALA A 29 -10.34 -13.92 -12.10
C ALA A 29 -9.02 -13.95 -12.88
N PHE A 30 -8.03 -13.15 -12.48
CA PHE A 30 -6.71 -13.16 -13.07
C PHE A 30 -5.77 -14.05 -12.25
N ASN A 31 -5.43 -15.22 -12.80
CA ASN A 31 -4.55 -16.20 -12.17
C ASN A 31 -3.07 -15.95 -12.49
N LEU A 32 -2.57 -14.73 -12.26
CA LEU A 32 -1.15 -14.38 -12.38
C LEU A 32 -0.55 -14.01 -11.00
N PRO A 33 -0.45 -14.96 -10.06
CA PRO A 33 -0.07 -14.69 -8.68
C PRO A 33 1.29 -14.01 -8.51
N ARG A 34 2.26 -14.35 -9.37
CA ARG A 34 3.58 -13.71 -9.33
C ARG A 34 3.55 -12.30 -9.89
N ALA A 35 2.76 -12.03 -10.94
CA ALA A 35 2.66 -10.69 -11.52
C ALA A 35 1.95 -9.72 -10.56
N VAL A 36 0.88 -10.18 -9.90
CA VAL A 36 0.16 -9.39 -8.88
C VAL A 36 1.05 -9.09 -7.68
N THR A 37 1.78 -10.08 -7.18
CA THR A 37 2.76 -9.86 -6.09
C THR A 37 3.90 -8.95 -6.53
N ALA A 38 4.42 -9.11 -7.75
CA ALA A 38 5.46 -8.22 -8.30
C ALA A 38 4.97 -6.78 -8.45
N LEU A 39 3.72 -6.58 -8.89
CA LEU A 39 3.09 -5.27 -8.96
C LEU A 39 2.96 -4.64 -7.57
N GLY A 40 2.47 -5.39 -6.58
CA GLY A 40 2.41 -4.92 -5.20
C GLY A 40 3.79 -4.52 -4.65
N GLY A 41 4.81 -5.35 -4.89
CA GLY A 41 6.19 -5.04 -4.55
C GLY A 41 6.70 -3.78 -5.26
N ALA A 42 6.44 -3.64 -6.56
CA ALA A 42 6.84 -2.49 -7.37
C ALA A 42 6.18 -1.18 -6.91
N LEU A 43 4.94 -1.23 -6.44
CA LEU A 43 4.24 -0.06 -5.90
C LEU A 43 4.86 0.40 -4.57
N LEU A 44 5.21 -0.54 -3.68
CA LEU A 44 5.92 -0.23 -2.43
C LEU A 44 7.33 0.31 -2.68
N THR A 45 8.09 -0.32 -3.58
CA THR A 45 9.44 0.18 -3.92
C THR A 45 9.39 1.51 -4.68
N GLY A 46 8.37 1.74 -5.52
CA GLY A 46 8.11 3.02 -6.15
C GLY A 46 7.86 4.13 -5.12
N LEU A 47 7.07 3.86 -4.08
CA LEU A 47 6.87 4.78 -2.96
C LEU A 47 8.19 5.13 -2.27
N VAL A 48 9.06 4.13 -2.03
CA VAL A 48 10.40 4.35 -1.47
C VAL A 48 11.26 5.20 -2.40
N ALA A 49 11.30 4.86 -3.69
CA ALA A 49 12.12 5.55 -4.69
C ALA A 49 11.76 7.04 -4.77
N VAL A 50 10.47 7.37 -4.73
CA VAL A 50 10.01 8.77 -4.72
C VAL A 50 10.53 9.53 -3.49
N HIS A 51 10.47 8.92 -2.30
CA HIS A 51 10.93 9.56 -1.07
C HIS A 51 12.45 9.74 -1.04
N VAL A 52 13.20 8.74 -1.51
CA VAL A 52 14.65 8.83 -1.68
C VAL A 52 15.03 9.93 -2.69
N TYR A 53 14.30 10.00 -3.81
CA TYR A 53 14.50 11.07 -4.80
C TYR A 53 14.28 12.45 -4.19
N VAL A 54 13.20 12.66 -3.42
CA VAL A 54 12.96 13.96 -2.75
C VAL A 54 14.08 14.29 -1.79
N LEU A 55 14.53 13.32 -0.98
CA LEU A 55 15.62 13.51 -0.02
C LEU A 55 16.94 13.87 -0.71
N ALA A 56 17.23 13.25 -1.86
CA ALA A 56 18.45 13.50 -2.62
C ALA A 56 18.42 14.79 -3.47
N SER A 57 17.24 15.20 -3.94
CA SER A 57 17.08 16.35 -4.85
C SER A 57 16.84 17.68 -4.16
N ARG A 58 16.42 17.67 -2.89
CA ARG A 58 16.09 18.89 -2.13
C ARG A 58 17.11 19.12 -1.02
N PRO A 59 18.00 20.12 -1.16
CA PRO A 59 18.92 20.48 -0.07
C PRO A 59 18.13 21.12 1.08
N TYR A 60 18.70 21.07 2.29
CA TYR A 60 18.17 21.71 3.50
C TYR A 60 16.85 21.15 4.05
N LEU A 61 16.48 19.93 3.70
CA LEU A 61 15.36 19.26 4.36
C LEU A 61 15.69 18.99 5.84
N PRO A 62 14.72 19.18 6.77
CA PRO A 62 14.93 18.92 8.18
C PRO A 62 15.32 17.45 8.45
N GLY A 63 16.18 17.22 9.45
CA GLY A 63 16.62 15.86 9.79
C GLY A 63 15.48 14.90 10.17
N TYR A 64 14.39 15.42 10.72
CA TYR A 64 13.21 14.61 11.03
C TYR A 64 12.53 14.05 9.76
N PHE A 65 12.63 14.73 8.63
CA PHE A 65 12.13 14.22 7.34
C PHE A 65 12.98 13.05 6.85
N ALA A 66 14.32 13.12 7.00
CA ALA A 66 15.19 12.00 6.68
C ALA A 66 14.90 10.77 7.55
N ALA A 67 14.64 10.97 8.85
CA ALA A 67 14.23 9.89 9.75
C ALA A 67 12.89 9.27 9.33
N TYR A 68 11.91 10.10 8.97
CA TYR A 68 10.63 9.63 8.41
C TYR A 68 10.83 8.80 7.14
N VAL A 69 11.63 9.27 6.18
CA VAL A 69 11.94 8.56 4.93
C VAL A 69 12.59 7.22 5.23
N ALA A 70 13.54 7.15 6.17
CA ALA A 70 14.21 5.92 6.55
C ALA A 70 13.23 4.89 7.15
N VAL A 71 12.35 5.32 8.06
CA VAL A 71 11.33 4.46 8.67
C VAL A 71 10.34 3.96 7.63
N LEU A 72 9.83 4.85 6.77
CA LEU A 72 8.90 4.49 5.69
C LEU A 72 9.55 3.49 4.73
N ALA A 73 10.78 3.74 4.32
CA ALA A 73 11.53 2.87 3.41
C ALA A 73 11.71 1.48 4.01
N ALA A 74 12.20 1.40 5.26
CA ALA A 74 12.37 0.13 5.95
C ALA A 74 11.04 -0.64 6.04
N ALA A 75 9.94 0.03 6.44
CA ALA A 75 8.63 -0.60 6.56
C ALA A 75 8.12 -1.13 5.21
N CYS A 76 8.24 -0.35 4.13
CA CYS A 76 7.84 -0.75 2.78
C CYS A 76 8.66 -1.95 2.27
N LEU A 77 9.98 -1.92 2.48
CA LEU A 77 10.88 -3.01 2.05
C LEU A 77 10.63 -4.30 2.84
N ILE A 78 10.35 -4.20 4.14
CA ILE A 78 9.95 -5.35 4.96
C ILE A 78 8.63 -5.94 4.44
N ALA A 79 7.62 -5.10 4.17
CA ALA A 79 6.34 -5.55 3.62
C ALA A 79 6.52 -6.25 2.26
N ALA A 80 7.24 -5.62 1.33
CA ALA A 80 7.52 -6.17 0.01
C ALA A 80 8.30 -7.49 0.08
N SER A 81 9.27 -7.59 0.99
CA SER A 81 10.04 -8.81 1.18
C SER A 81 9.17 -9.93 1.76
N ALA A 82 8.32 -9.63 2.74
CA ALA A 82 7.38 -10.59 3.32
C ALA A 82 6.40 -11.15 2.26
N MET A 83 5.98 -10.32 1.30
CA MET A 83 5.13 -10.75 0.17
C MET A 83 5.80 -11.81 -0.74
N LEU A 84 7.13 -11.86 -0.80
CA LEU A 84 7.90 -12.79 -1.65
C LEU A 84 8.28 -14.09 -0.94
N ILE A 85 8.29 -14.11 0.39
CA ILE A 85 8.74 -15.28 1.17
C ILE A 85 7.62 -16.33 1.23
N GLY A 86 7.67 -17.29 0.31
CA GLY A 86 6.70 -18.38 0.17
C GLY A 86 6.81 -19.51 1.20
N ILE A 87 7.63 -19.37 2.25
CA ILE A 87 7.88 -20.44 3.24
C ILE A 87 6.59 -20.82 3.98
N LYS A 88 5.73 -19.83 4.26
CA LYS A 88 4.45 -20.03 4.95
C LYS A 88 3.39 -19.10 4.33
N PRO A 89 2.19 -19.59 3.96
CA PRO A 89 1.15 -18.75 3.33
C PRO A 89 0.73 -17.52 4.14
N SER A 90 0.89 -17.58 5.47
CA SER A 90 0.59 -16.46 6.36
C SER A 90 1.59 -15.30 6.23
N VAL A 91 2.82 -15.55 5.74
CA VAL A 91 3.87 -14.53 5.63
C VAL A 91 3.56 -13.58 4.46
N PRO A 92 3.26 -14.05 3.24
CA PRO A 92 2.83 -13.17 2.16
C PRO A 92 1.54 -12.40 2.47
N GLN A 93 0.55 -13.05 3.10
CA GLN A 93 -0.66 -12.37 3.56
C GLN A 93 -0.35 -11.27 4.57
N GLY A 94 0.53 -11.55 5.55
CA GLY A 94 1.01 -10.55 6.50
C GLY A 94 1.68 -9.36 5.80
N GLY A 95 2.49 -9.61 4.78
CA GLY A 95 3.11 -8.57 3.95
C GLY A 95 2.08 -7.65 3.27
N TRP A 96 1.02 -8.21 2.68
CA TRP A 96 -0.05 -7.42 2.06
C TRP A 96 -0.82 -6.53 3.04
N TYR A 97 -1.20 -7.08 4.21
CA TYR A 97 -1.87 -6.31 5.26
C TYR A 97 -0.96 -5.21 5.81
N PHE A 98 0.31 -5.53 6.07
CA PHE A 98 1.29 -4.58 6.57
C PHE A 98 1.56 -3.46 5.56
N GLY A 99 1.72 -3.79 4.27
CA GLY A 99 1.82 -2.81 3.20
C GLY A 99 0.60 -1.88 3.14
N SER A 100 -0.61 -2.42 3.31
CA SER A 100 -1.84 -1.62 3.29
C SER A 100 -1.95 -0.67 4.47
N LEU A 101 -1.50 -1.12 5.65
CA LEU A 101 -1.41 -0.28 6.85
C LEU A 101 -0.45 0.89 6.61
N ILE A 102 0.75 0.61 6.06
CA ILE A 102 1.76 1.62 5.74
C ILE A 102 1.22 2.62 4.71
N CYS A 103 0.63 2.14 3.61
CA CYS A 103 0.06 3.01 2.58
C CYS A 103 -1.09 3.88 3.12
N SER A 104 -1.95 3.32 3.97
CA SER A 104 -3.04 4.08 4.60
C SER A 104 -2.51 5.14 5.55
N ALA A 105 -1.53 4.78 6.40
CA ALA A 105 -0.88 5.72 7.30
C ALA A 105 -0.17 6.84 6.52
N PHE A 106 0.54 6.49 5.43
CA PHE A 106 1.17 7.44 4.53
C PHE A 106 0.14 8.42 3.93
N ILE A 107 -0.98 7.94 3.40
CA ILE A 107 -2.02 8.81 2.82
C ILE A 107 -2.57 9.77 3.88
N ILE A 108 -2.85 9.28 5.10
CA ILE A 108 -3.33 10.11 6.20
C ILE A 108 -2.31 11.19 6.55
N VAL A 109 -1.04 10.80 6.76
CA VAL A 109 0.05 11.75 7.08
C VAL A 109 0.24 12.75 5.94
N TYR A 110 0.24 12.30 4.69
CA TYR A 110 0.35 13.16 3.52
C TYR A 110 -0.73 14.23 3.54
N VAL A 111 -1.99 13.84 3.72
CA VAL A 111 -3.12 14.76 3.70
C VAL A 111 -3.11 15.70 4.92
N LEU A 112 -2.78 15.21 6.12
CA LEU A 112 -2.64 16.05 7.33
C LEU A 112 -1.52 17.09 7.20
N THR A 113 -0.37 16.68 6.68
CA THR A 113 0.78 17.59 6.53
C THR A 113 0.51 18.72 5.53
N ARG A 114 -0.42 18.53 4.57
CA ARG A 114 -0.89 19.60 3.67
C ARG A 114 -1.71 20.68 4.36
N TRP A 115 -2.44 20.35 5.43
CA TRP A 115 -3.20 21.35 6.20
C TRP A 115 -2.36 22.00 7.29
N ILE A 116 -1.51 21.23 7.96
CA ILE A 116 -0.74 21.72 9.12
C ILE A 116 0.48 22.54 8.68
N GLY A 117 1.11 22.17 7.56
CA GLY A 117 2.33 22.84 7.07
C GLY A 117 3.48 22.74 8.07
N PRO A 118 4.05 21.54 8.32
CA PRO A 118 5.13 21.37 9.28
C PRO A 118 6.34 22.26 8.93
N PRO A 119 7.01 22.84 9.95
CA PRO A 119 8.05 23.85 9.74
C PRO A 119 9.26 23.28 8.99
N GLY A 120 9.72 24.02 7.97
CA GLY A 120 10.87 23.62 7.15
C GLY A 120 10.54 22.56 6.09
N LEU A 121 9.27 22.25 5.87
CA LEU A 121 8.80 21.38 4.79
C LEU A 121 7.92 22.10 3.78
N GLU A 122 7.86 23.44 3.78
CA GLU A 122 6.96 24.19 2.89
C GLU A 122 7.25 23.87 1.42
N ALA A 123 8.52 23.63 1.07
CA ALA A 123 8.93 23.26 -0.29
C ALA A 123 8.31 21.95 -0.80
N VAL A 124 7.87 21.05 0.09
CA VAL A 124 7.28 19.75 -0.26
C VAL A 124 5.82 19.61 0.18
N THR A 125 5.36 20.37 1.18
CA THR A 125 3.98 20.31 1.70
C THR A 125 3.10 21.50 1.31
N ALA A 126 3.63 22.65 0.91
CA ALA A 126 2.80 23.86 0.71
C ALA A 126 1.87 23.81 -0.50
N ARG A 127 2.17 22.99 -1.53
CA ARG A 127 1.39 22.95 -2.77
C ARG A 127 0.93 21.57 -3.21
N TRP A 128 -0.34 21.46 -3.54
CA TRP A 128 -0.97 20.21 -4.02
C TRP A 128 -0.45 19.74 -5.38
N ASP A 129 0.22 20.60 -6.16
CA ASP A 129 0.82 20.32 -7.47
C ASP A 129 2.24 19.73 -7.37
N PHE A 130 2.72 19.39 -6.17
CA PHE A 130 4.04 18.79 -6.01
C PHE A 130 4.08 17.36 -6.59
N ALA A 131 4.59 17.23 -7.82
CA ALA A 131 4.57 16.00 -8.60
C ALA A 131 5.12 14.76 -7.87
N PRO A 132 6.25 14.80 -7.13
CA PRO A 132 6.69 13.65 -6.34
C PRO A 132 5.67 13.24 -5.28
N GLY A 133 5.01 14.20 -4.63
CA GLY A 133 3.94 13.93 -3.67
C GLY A 133 2.74 13.22 -4.30
N THR A 134 2.32 13.67 -5.49
CA THR A 134 1.24 13.02 -6.25
C THR A 134 1.61 11.61 -6.69
N LEU A 135 2.84 11.40 -7.17
CA LEU A 135 3.30 10.07 -7.56
C LEU A 135 3.33 9.11 -6.36
N ALA A 136 3.82 9.57 -5.20
CA ALA A 136 3.78 8.79 -3.96
C ALA A 136 2.34 8.42 -3.55
N MET A 137 1.40 9.36 -3.65
CA MET A 137 -0.03 9.13 -3.42
C MET A 137 -0.59 8.06 -4.37
N VAL A 138 -0.26 8.13 -5.66
CA VAL A 138 -0.69 7.15 -6.66
C VAL A 138 -0.12 5.76 -6.32
N CYS A 139 1.16 5.65 -5.99
CA CYS A 139 1.75 4.36 -5.58
C CYS A 139 1.03 3.75 -4.38
N ALA A 140 0.77 4.55 -3.34
CA ALA A 140 0.09 4.09 -2.13
C ALA A 140 -1.38 3.71 -2.39
N ALA A 141 -2.13 4.55 -3.10
CA ALA A 141 -3.52 4.30 -3.44
C ALA A 141 -3.67 3.09 -4.36
N ALA A 142 -2.79 2.95 -5.37
CA ALA A 142 -2.76 1.80 -6.26
C ALA A 142 -2.41 0.52 -5.50
N PHE A 143 -1.50 0.55 -4.52
CA PHE A 143 -1.20 -0.63 -3.70
C PHE A 143 -2.44 -1.09 -2.93
N ILE A 144 -3.15 -0.16 -2.30
CA ILE A 144 -4.41 -0.47 -1.59
C ILE A 144 -5.42 -1.04 -2.59
N ALA A 145 -5.61 -0.42 -3.76
CA ALA A 145 -6.50 -0.93 -4.80
C ALA A 145 -6.14 -2.36 -5.23
N VAL A 146 -4.86 -2.64 -5.51
CA VAL A 146 -4.39 -3.99 -5.84
C VAL A 146 -4.70 -4.96 -4.71
N HIS A 147 -4.41 -4.62 -3.45
CA HIS A 147 -4.73 -5.50 -2.34
C HIS A 147 -6.24 -5.74 -2.19
N THR A 148 -7.09 -4.73 -2.42
CA THR A 148 -8.55 -4.93 -2.43
C THR A 148 -9.00 -5.92 -3.49
N THR A 149 -8.39 -5.90 -4.68
CA THR A 149 -8.70 -6.89 -5.74
C THR A 149 -8.24 -8.30 -5.38
N VAL A 150 -7.16 -8.43 -4.59
CA VAL A 150 -6.71 -9.71 -4.05
C VAL A 150 -7.71 -10.23 -3.01
N LEU A 151 -8.20 -9.37 -2.13
CA LEU A 151 -9.18 -9.76 -1.10
C LEU A 151 -10.58 -10.05 -1.67
N SER A 152 -10.97 -9.40 -2.77
CA SER A 152 -12.22 -9.70 -3.47
C SER A 152 -12.15 -10.96 -4.34
N GLY A 153 -10.95 -11.52 -4.55
CA GLY A 153 -10.75 -12.70 -5.39
C GLY A 153 -10.72 -12.41 -6.89
N ILE A 154 -10.71 -11.14 -7.32
CA ILE A 154 -10.48 -10.77 -8.73
C ILE A 154 -9.05 -11.13 -9.13
N ASN A 155 -8.08 -10.86 -8.25
CA ASN A 155 -6.67 -11.16 -8.49
C ASN A 155 -6.21 -12.25 -7.53
N VAL A 156 -5.50 -13.25 -8.04
CA VAL A 156 -4.80 -14.21 -7.17
C VAL A 156 -3.41 -13.65 -6.86
N ALA A 157 -2.94 -13.78 -5.62
CA ALA A 157 -1.60 -13.40 -5.20
C ALA A 157 -0.80 -14.62 -4.72
N TYR A 158 0.51 -14.62 -4.95
CA TYR A 158 1.40 -15.68 -4.48
C TYR A 158 1.29 -15.86 -2.96
N PRO A 159 1.23 -17.10 -2.42
CA PRO A 159 1.50 -18.37 -3.07
C PRO A 159 0.27 -19.11 -3.63
N HIS A 160 -0.93 -18.52 -3.55
CA HIS A 160 -2.14 -19.19 -3.99
C HIS A 160 -2.20 -19.22 -5.54
N SER A 161 -2.73 -20.29 -6.10
CA SER A 161 -3.16 -20.38 -7.49
C SER A 161 -4.60 -20.90 -7.51
N GLN A 162 -5.44 -20.41 -8.41
CA GLN A 162 -6.73 -21.04 -8.68
C GLN A 162 -6.52 -22.11 -9.75
N GLN A 163 -7.02 -23.34 -9.51
CA GLN A 163 -7.15 -24.35 -10.55
C GLN A 163 -8.42 -24.04 -11.34
N TRP A 164 -8.26 -23.74 -12.63
CA TRP A 164 -9.38 -23.68 -13.56
C TRP A 164 -9.75 -25.12 -13.90
N TYR A 165 -11.03 -25.47 -13.77
CA TYR A 165 -11.60 -26.60 -14.48
C TYR A 165 -12.07 -26.04 -15.82
N ASP A 166 -11.42 -26.47 -16.90
CA ASP A 166 -11.93 -26.29 -18.27
C ASP A 166 -13.19 -27.15 -18.50
#